data_AF-A0A1F5GCK5-F1
#
_entry.id   AF-A0A1F5GCK5-F1
#
_cell.length_a   1.000
_cell.length_b   1.000
_cell.length_c   1.000
_cell.angle_alpha   90.00
_cell.angle_beta   90.00
_cell.angle_gamma   90.00
#
_symmetry.space_group_name_H-M   'P 1'
#
loop_
_entity.id
_entity.type
_entity.pdbx_description
1 polymer ?
#
loop_
_entity_poly.entity_id
_entity_poly.type
_entity_poly.pdbx_seq_one_letter_code
_entity_poly.pdbx_strand_id
1 'polypeptide(L)'
;MITKSIVKLIDEAIIPAVALICGKMLGLLAASYFLNLSFTINSTGLLGALPSVQFSTLHDYILAENYSNLAMFLVAALGTIYVLVRAHFFHESHIHPVLHAKLVSLNLESLIAPSYHLYHQAAIWLTFLWLTVGFLTLSTLLAITYPQITIIAFVVAANFSWVFAVDVEREIELSRSNG
;
A
#
# COMPACT_ATOMS: atom_id res chain seq x y z
N MET A 1 -17.28 -7.15 21.40
CA MET A 1 -17.13 -6.22 20.25
C MET A 1 -15.69 -6.19 19.73
N ILE A 2 -14.68 -6.09 20.61
CA ILE A 2 -13.25 -6.03 20.24
C ILE A 2 -12.79 -7.20 19.33
N THR A 3 -13.18 -8.44 19.65
CA THR A 3 -12.78 -9.63 18.87
C THR A 3 -13.24 -9.59 17.41
N LYS A 4 -14.44 -9.02 17.13
CA LYS A 4 -14.94 -8.90 15.76
C LYS A 4 -14.19 -7.82 14.96
N SER A 5 -13.80 -6.72 15.60
CA SER A 5 -12.98 -5.69 14.94
C SER A 5 -11.56 -6.17 14.64
N ILE A 6 -10.94 -6.95 15.55
CA ILE A 6 -9.59 -7.49 15.34
C ILE A 6 -9.57 -8.48 14.16
N VAL A 7 -10.54 -9.41 14.09
CA VAL A 7 -10.62 -10.36 12.97
C VAL A 7 -10.78 -9.62 11.64
N LYS A 8 -11.63 -8.59 11.59
CA LYS A 8 -11.82 -7.78 10.39
C LYS A 8 -10.55 -7.01 9.97
N LEU A 9 -9.79 -6.51 10.93
CA LEU A 9 -8.48 -5.88 10.68
C LEU A 9 -7.49 -6.87 10.05
N ILE A 10 -7.47 -8.11 10.52
CA ILE A 10 -6.60 -9.17 9.99
C ILE A 10 -7.01 -9.51 8.55
N ASP A 11 -8.31 -9.71 8.30
CA ASP A 11 -8.81 -10.06 6.96
C ASP A 11 -8.48 -8.97 5.94
N GLU A 12 -8.69 -7.70 6.30
CA GLU A 12 -8.43 -6.56 5.43
C GLU A 12 -6.92 -6.29 5.24
N ALA A 13 -6.07 -6.73 6.17
CA ALA A 13 -4.61 -6.63 6.06
C ALA A 13 -3.99 -7.64 5.07
N ILE A 14 -4.69 -8.72 4.72
CA ILE A 14 -4.22 -9.73 3.76
C ILE A 14 -4.00 -9.09 2.38
N ILE A 15 -4.94 -8.23 1.93
CA ILE A 15 -4.89 -7.62 0.60
C ILE A 15 -3.63 -6.75 0.41
N PRO A 16 -3.34 -5.76 1.28
CA PRO A 16 -2.08 -5.01 1.22
C PRO A 16 -0.85 -5.93 1.28
N ALA A 17 -0.82 -6.90 2.19
CA ALA A 17 0.34 -7.77 2.36
C ALA A 17 0.66 -8.55 1.07
N VAL A 18 -0.34 -9.19 0.48
CA VAL A 18 -0.18 -9.93 -0.78
C VAL A 18 0.19 -8.98 -1.92
N ALA A 19 -0.48 -7.82 -2.01
CA ALA A 19 -0.21 -6.83 -3.05
C ALA A 19 1.25 -6.34 -3.02
N LEU A 20 1.81 -6.05 -1.84
CA LEU A 20 3.21 -5.62 -1.70
C LEU A 20 4.19 -6.72 -2.11
N ILE A 21 3.96 -7.96 -1.67
CA ILE A 21 4.79 -9.10 -2.05
C ILE A 21 4.76 -9.29 -3.56
N CYS A 22 3.56 -9.32 -4.16
CA CYS A 22 3.40 -9.41 -5.61
C CYS A 22 4.06 -8.24 -6.34
N GLY A 23 3.88 -7.01 -5.87
CA GLY A 23 4.49 -5.81 -6.44
C GLY A 23 6.01 -5.88 -6.43
N LYS A 24 6.60 -6.33 -5.32
CA LYS A 24 8.04 -6.54 -5.21
C LYS A 24 8.53 -7.64 -6.17
N MET A 25 7.88 -8.80 -6.18
CA MET A 25 8.26 -9.92 -7.04
C MET A 25 8.14 -9.57 -8.53
N LEU A 26 7.06 -8.91 -8.94
CA LEU A 26 6.88 -8.43 -10.31
C LEU A 26 7.91 -7.37 -10.66
N GLY A 27 8.21 -6.44 -9.76
CA GLY A 27 9.26 -5.44 -9.94
C GLY A 27 10.64 -6.06 -10.13
N LEU A 28 10.96 -7.09 -9.34
CA LEU A 28 12.20 -7.84 -9.47
C LEU A 28 12.29 -8.55 -10.82
N LEU A 29 11.24 -9.27 -11.22
CA LEU A 29 11.21 -9.96 -12.52
C LEU A 29 11.27 -8.97 -13.69
N ALA A 30 10.53 -7.87 -13.62
CA ALA A 30 10.53 -6.82 -14.64
C ALA A 30 11.91 -6.17 -14.75
N ALA A 31 12.54 -5.79 -13.63
CA ALA A 31 13.88 -5.21 -13.63
C ALA A 31 14.91 -6.17 -14.22
N SER A 32 14.91 -7.43 -13.79
CA SER A 32 15.81 -8.45 -14.31
C SER A 32 15.65 -8.66 -15.82
N TYR A 33 14.41 -8.68 -16.31
CA TYR A 33 14.12 -8.85 -17.73
C TYR A 33 14.52 -7.62 -18.56
N PHE A 34 14.04 -6.43 -18.21
CA PHE A 34 14.28 -5.22 -19.01
C PHE A 34 15.73 -4.73 -18.98
N LEU A 35 16.45 -5.00 -17.89
CA LEU A 35 17.84 -4.58 -17.71
C LEU A 35 18.83 -5.69 -18.05
N ASN A 36 18.35 -6.84 -18.54
CA ASN A 36 19.14 -8.01 -18.93
C ASN A 36 20.11 -8.45 -17.83
N LEU A 37 19.64 -8.48 -16.58
CA LEU A 37 20.45 -8.85 -15.44
C LEU A 37 20.71 -10.36 -15.45
N SER A 38 21.94 -10.77 -15.16
CA SER A 38 22.29 -12.19 -15.08
C SER A 38 21.82 -12.77 -13.74
N PHE A 39 20.76 -13.57 -13.78
CA PHE A 39 20.20 -14.22 -12.60
C PHE A 39 20.00 -15.73 -12.81
N THR A 40 20.09 -16.48 -11.72
CA THR A 40 19.76 -17.90 -11.65
C THR A 40 18.64 -18.10 -10.63
N ILE A 41 17.77 -19.07 -10.91
CA ILE A 41 16.71 -19.46 -9.98
C ILE A 41 17.14 -20.76 -9.31
N ASN A 42 17.39 -20.70 -8.00
CA ASN A 42 17.63 -21.89 -7.21
C ASN A 42 16.32 -22.37 -6.59
N SER A 43 15.94 -23.61 -6.90
CA SER A 43 14.72 -24.27 -6.40
C SER A 43 14.76 -24.61 -4.90
N THR A 44 15.93 -24.50 -4.27
CA THR A 44 16.19 -24.73 -2.85
C THR A 44 16.61 -23.42 -2.15
N GLY A 45 15.75 -22.41 -2.19
CA GLY A 45 15.95 -21.12 -1.53
C GLY A 45 15.51 -21.10 -0.05
N LEU A 46 15.06 -19.93 0.42
CA LEU A 46 14.71 -19.65 1.82
C LEU A 46 13.91 -20.79 2.47
N LEU A 47 14.44 -21.37 3.57
CA LEU A 47 13.86 -22.48 4.33
C LEU A 47 13.55 -23.76 3.51
N GLY A 48 14.13 -23.92 2.32
CA GLY A 48 13.97 -25.09 1.46
C GLY A 48 12.61 -25.21 0.75
N ALA A 49 11.73 -24.21 0.89
CA ALA A 49 10.37 -24.25 0.35
C ALA A 49 10.11 -23.23 -0.77
N LEU A 50 10.88 -22.13 -0.82
CA LEU A 50 10.65 -21.04 -1.77
C LEU A 50 11.82 -20.89 -2.74
N PRO A 51 11.54 -20.60 -4.03
CA PRO A 51 12.59 -20.32 -5.00
C PRO A 51 13.34 -19.04 -4.60
N SER A 52 14.66 -19.04 -4.72
CA SER A 52 15.49 -17.85 -4.53
C SER A 52 16.09 -17.40 -5.85
N VAL A 53 16.08 -16.09 -6.09
CA VAL A 53 16.74 -15.47 -7.24
C VAL A 53 18.12 -15.04 -6.79
N GLN A 54 19.15 -15.56 -7.45
CA GLN A 54 20.54 -15.20 -7.20
C GLN A 54 21.08 -14.44 -8.40
N PHE A 55 21.81 -13.37 -8.14
CA PHE A 55 22.45 -12.56 -9.17
C PHE A 55 23.94 -12.85 -9.21
N SER A 56 24.52 -12.85 -10.40
CA SER A 56 25.95 -13.16 -10.60
C SER A 56 26.87 -12.07 -10.03
N THR A 57 26.39 -10.83 -9.95
CA THR A 57 27.16 -9.70 -9.43
C THR A 57 26.39 -8.93 -8.36
N LEU A 58 27.13 -8.32 -7.42
CA LEU A 58 26.55 -7.44 -6.41
C LEU A 58 25.85 -6.23 -7.04
N HIS A 59 26.40 -5.73 -8.15
CA HIS A 59 25.81 -4.62 -8.88
C HIS A 59 24.42 -4.97 -9.40
N ASP A 60 24.26 -6.11 -10.08
CA ASP A 60 22.97 -6.56 -10.61
C ASP A 60 21.95 -6.82 -9.50
N TYR A 61 22.41 -7.39 -8.37
CA TYR A 61 21.57 -7.58 -7.18
C TYR A 61 21.02 -6.25 -6.66
N ILE A 62 21.90 -5.27 -6.41
CA ILE A 62 21.51 -3.94 -5.91
C ILE A 62 20.55 -3.28 -6.91
N LEU A 63 20.84 -3.38 -8.20
CA LEU A 63 20.05 -2.76 -9.25
C LEU A 63 18.63 -3.37 -9.30
N ALA A 64 18.52 -4.69 -9.39
CA ALA A 64 17.24 -5.39 -9.34
C ALA A 64 16.44 -5.02 -8.08
N GLU A 65 17.13 -4.93 -6.94
CA GLU A 65 16.47 -4.71 -5.66
C GLU A 65 15.97 -3.28 -5.47
N ASN A 66 16.64 -2.30 -6.03
CA ASN A 66 16.15 -0.91 -6.05
C ASN A 66 14.88 -0.76 -6.89
N TYR A 67 14.81 -1.38 -8.07
CA TYR A 67 13.60 -1.35 -8.90
C TYR A 67 12.45 -2.17 -8.29
N SER A 68 12.74 -3.32 -7.67
CA SER A 68 11.74 -4.12 -6.97
C SER A 68 11.16 -3.37 -5.76
N ASN A 69 12.01 -2.68 -5.01
CA ASN A 69 11.63 -1.85 -3.87
C ASN A 69 10.79 -0.64 -4.31
N LEU A 70 11.13 -0.02 -5.44
CA LEU A 70 10.33 1.05 -6.03
C LEU A 70 8.95 0.53 -6.46
N ALA A 71 8.87 -0.63 -7.12
CA ALA A 71 7.61 -1.22 -7.52
C ALA A 71 6.72 -1.57 -6.32
N MET A 72 7.30 -2.15 -5.27
CA MET A 72 6.60 -2.41 -4.01
C MET A 72 6.06 -1.12 -3.38
N PHE A 73 6.90 -0.09 -3.30
CA PHE A 73 6.49 1.22 -2.79
C PHE A 73 5.37 1.85 -3.63
N LEU A 74 5.44 1.75 -4.96
CA LEU A 74 4.37 2.23 -5.84
C LEU A 74 3.05 1.51 -5.58
N VAL A 75 3.07 0.19 -5.36
CA VAL A 75 1.86 -0.56 -4.99
C VAL A 75 1.30 -0.08 -3.65
N ALA A 76 2.16 0.13 -2.64
CA ALA A 76 1.75 0.69 -1.36
C ALA A 76 1.07 2.04 -1.54
N ALA A 77 1.73 2.96 -2.25
CA ALA A 77 1.25 4.31 -2.46
C ALA A 77 -0.05 4.35 -3.27
N LEU A 78 -0.15 3.58 -4.36
CA LEU A 78 -1.37 3.50 -5.17
C LEU A 78 -2.54 2.91 -4.40
N GLY A 79 -2.31 1.87 -3.59
CA GLY A 79 -3.35 1.32 -2.73
C GLY A 79 -3.81 2.32 -1.67
N THR A 80 -2.89 3.05 -1.04
CA THR A 80 -3.26 4.15 -0.12
C THR A 80 -4.04 5.25 -0.83
N ILE A 81 -3.60 5.70 -2.02
CA ILE A 81 -4.33 6.71 -2.82
C ILE A 81 -5.74 6.21 -3.10
N TYR A 82 -5.89 4.98 -3.58
CA TYR A 82 -7.20 4.40 -3.89
C TYR A 82 -8.16 4.49 -2.70
N VAL A 83 -7.70 4.11 -1.52
CA VAL A 83 -8.55 4.11 -0.32
C VAL A 83 -8.77 5.51 0.23
N LEU A 84 -7.77 6.41 0.19
CA LEU A 84 -7.95 7.81 0.60
C LEU A 84 -8.92 8.56 -0.31
N VAL A 85 -8.84 8.37 -1.62
CA VAL A 85 -9.82 8.92 -2.57
C VAL A 85 -11.21 8.35 -2.27
N ARG A 86 -11.31 7.06 -1.94
CA ARG A 86 -12.60 6.47 -1.57
C ARG A 86 -13.17 7.03 -0.27
N ALA A 87 -12.34 7.20 0.76
CA ALA A 87 -12.74 7.83 2.00
C ALA A 87 -13.18 9.28 1.76
N HIS A 88 -12.41 10.06 1.01
CA HIS A 88 -12.74 11.47 0.83
C HIS A 88 -14.01 11.72 0.00
N PHE A 89 -14.27 10.94 -1.06
CA PHE A 89 -15.33 11.24 -2.02
C PHE A 89 -16.59 10.35 -1.91
N PHE A 90 -16.51 9.15 -1.32
CA PHE A 90 -17.60 8.16 -1.38
C PHE A 90 -18.19 7.79 0.00
N HIS A 91 -18.11 8.70 0.98
CA HIS A 91 -18.77 8.53 2.26
C HIS A 91 -20.30 8.65 2.17
N GLU A 92 -21.03 7.68 2.73
CA GLU A 92 -22.50 7.67 2.83
C GLU A 92 -23.07 8.91 3.53
N SER A 93 -22.32 9.53 4.44
CA SER A 93 -22.77 10.71 5.21
C SER A 93 -22.91 11.98 4.36
N HIS A 94 -22.18 12.10 3.24
CA HIS A 94 -22.10 13.33 2.45
C HIS A 94 -22.18 13.13 0.93
N ILE A 95 -22.43 11.91 0.46
CA ILE A 95 -22.63 11.68 -0.98
C ILE A 95 -23.80 12.56 -1.46
N HIS A 96 -23.50 13.46 -2.40
CA HIS A 96 -24.51 14.31 -2.99
C HIS A 96 -25.58 13.43 -3.67
N PRO A 97 -26.90 13.69 -3.52
CA PRO A 97 -27.96 12.81 -3.99
C PRO A 97 -27.86 12.48 -5.50
N VAL A 98 -27.39 13.45 -6.28
CA VAL A 98 -27.14 13.29 -7.73
C VAL A 98 -25.99 12.32 -8.00
N LEU A 99 -24.95 12.33 -7.17
CA LEU A 99 -23.78 11.46 -7.29
C LEU A 99 -24.13 10.03 -6.85
N HIS A 100 -24.95 9.89 -5.79
CA HIS A 100 -25.55 8.62 -5.39
C HIS A 100 -26.35 7.98 -6.52
N ALA A 101 -27.31 8.73 -7.07
CA ALA A 101 -28.18 8.26 -8.13
C ALA A 101 -27.36 7.85 -9.38
N LYS A 102 -26.28 8.58 -9.68
CA LYS A 102 -25.39 8.26 -10.79
C LYS A 102 -24.59 6.99 -10.53
N LEU A 103 -24.04 6.79 -9.34
CA LEU A 103 -23.32 5.57 -8.97
C LEU A 103 -24.22 4.34 -9.01
N VAL A 104 -25.44 4.44 -8.48
CA VAL A 104 -26.45 3.39 -8.56
C VAL A 104 -26.82 3.10 -10.02
N SER A 105 -27.02 4.13 -10.85
CA SER A 105 -27.32 3.94 -12.28
C SER A 105 -26.20 3.24 -13.08
N LEU A 106 -24.98 3.28 -12.57
CA LEU A 106 -23.80 2.63 -13.16
C LEU A 106 -23.48 1.26 -12.53
N ASN A 107 -24.32 0.73 -11.63
CA ASN A 107 -24.05 -0.46 -10.83
C ASN A 107 -22.74 -0.37 -10.01
N LEU A 108 -22.38 0.84 -9.56
CA LEU A 108 -21.18 1.13 -8.75
C LEU A 108 -21.52 1.34 -7.27
N GLU A 109 -22.64 0.79 -6.81
CA GLU A 109 -23.11 0.89 -5.42
C GLU A 109 -22.13 0.28 -4.41
N SER A 110 -21.29 -0.69 -4.82
CA SER A 110 -20.22 -1.25 -3.99
C SER A 110 -19.09 -0.26 -3.66
N LEU A 111 -19.01 0.88 -4.35
CA LEU A 111 -18.08 1.95 -4.02
C LEU A 111 -18.53 2.75 -2.79
N ILE A 112 -19.84 2.73 -2.48
CA ILE A 112 -20.46 3.39 -1.34
C ILE A 112 -20.31 2.45 -0.15
N ALA A 113 -19.63 2.89 0.90
CA ALA A 113 -19.40 2.08 2.09
C ALA A 113 -19.56 2.91 3.36
N PRO A 114 -19.99 2.29 4.48
CA PRO A 114 -20.12 2.96 5.77
C PRO A 114 -18.78 3.57 6.20
N SER A 115 -18.81 4.76 6.80
CA SER A 115 -17.59 5.54 7.07
C SER A 115 -16.53 4.79 7.88
N TYR A 116 -16.99 4.02 8.87
CA TYR A 116 -16.12 3.18 9.68
C TYR A 116 -15.27 2.19 8.85
N HIS A 117 -15.83 1.64 7.77
CA HIS A 117 -15.13 0.69 6.90
C HIS A 117 -14.05 1.36 6.06
N LEU A 118 -14.35 2.53 5.49
CA LEU A 118 -13.41 3.28 4.65
C LEU A 118 -12.23 3.80 5.48
N TYR A 119 -12.49 4.35 6.67
CA TYR A 119 -11.44 4.78 7.58
C TYR A 119 -10.58 3.62 8.11
N HIS A 120 -11.17 2.47 8.41
CA HIS A 120 -10.39 1.27 8.77
C HIS A 120 -9.49 0.83 7.63
N GLN A 121 -10.03 0.74 6.41
CA GLN A 121 -9.26 0.34 5.25
C GLN A 121 -8.11 1.34 4.97
N ALA A 122 -8.38 2.64 5.08
CA ALA A 122 -7.39 3.69 4.89
C ALA A 122 -6.26 3.59 5.94
N ALA A 123 -6.61 3.39 7.21
CA ALA A 123 -5.65 3.21 8.30
C ALA A 123 -4.75 1.99 8.08
N ILE A 124 -5.32 0.88 7.60
CA ILE A 124 -4.55 -0.34 7.29
C ILE A 124 -3.56 -0.06 6.15
N TRP A 125 -4.03 0.48 5.03
CA TRP A 125 -3.14 0.80 3.90
C TRP A 125 -2.06 1.81 4.27
N LEU A 126 -2.39 2.81 5.07
CA LEU A 126 -1.42 3.78 5.59
C LEU A 126 -0.38 3.11 6.51
N THR A 127 -0.80 2.15 7.33
CA THR A 127 0.11 1.34 8.15
C THR A 127 1.08 0.54 7.28
N PHE A 128 0.60 -0.12 6.23
CA PHE A 128 1.45 -0.84 5.28
C PHE A 128 2.38 0.07 4.48
N LEU A 129 1.96 1.29 4.17
CA LEU A 129 2.83 2.31 3.58
C LEU A 129 3.97 2.69 4.53
N TRP A 130 3.69 2.91 5.81
CA TRP A 130 4.71 3.16 6.83
C TRP A 130 5.62 1.95 7.10
N LEU A 131 5.09 0.73 7.10
CA LEU A 131 5.90 -0.49 7.18
C LEU A 131 6.85 -0.60 5.97
N THR A 132 6.38 -0.20 4.78
CA THR A 132 7.20 -0.12 3.58
C THR A 132 8.33 0.91 3.76
N VAL A 133 8.04 2.11 4.29
CA VAL A 133 9.06 3.11 4.62
C VAL A 133 10.08 2.55 5.62
N GLY A 134 9.63 1.86 6.67
CA GLY A 134 10.51 1.22 7.66
C GLY A 134 11.42 0.16 7.03
N PHE A 135 10.87 -0.69 6.16
CA PHE A 135 11.64 -1.68 5.40
C PHE A 135 12.68 -1.02 4.48
N LEU A 136 12.30 0.01 3.72
CA LEU A 136 13.22 0.75 2.83
C LEU A 136 14.33 1.45 3.62
N THR A 137 13.98 1.99 4.80
CA THR A 137 14.94 2.60 5.72
C THR A 137 15.96 1.58 6.18
N LEU A 138 15.52 0.41 6.66
CA LEU A 138 16.41 -0.67 7.06
C LEU A 138 17.29 -1.13 5.89
N SER A 139 16.71 -1.31 4.70
CA SER A 139 17.44 -1.70 3.50
C SER A 139 18.49 -0.65 3.06
N THR A 140 18.20 0.64 3.27
CA THR A 140 19.15 1.74 3.02
C THR A 140 20.29 1.73 4.03
N LEU A 141 20.01 1.49 5.32
CA LEU A 141 21.05 1.36 6.35
C LEU A 141 21.99 0.17 6.08
N LEU A 142 21.48 -0.87 5.42
CA LEU A 142 22.26 -2.02 4.95
C LEU A 142 22.96 -1.79 3.59
N ALA A 143 22.88 -0.57 3.05
CA ALA A 143 23.46 -0.17 1.76
C ALA A 143 22.95 -0.98 0.54
N ILE A 144 21.74 -1.54 0.62
CA ILE A 144 21.08 -2.27 -0.48
C ILE A 144 20.20 -1.33 -1.30
N THR A 145 19.44 -0.46 -0.62
CA THR A 145 18.54 0.51 -1.27
C THR A 145 19.15 1.91 -1.32
N TYR A 146 18.92 2.62 -2.42
CA TYR A 146 19.33 4.00 -2.60
C TYR A 146 18.57 4.93 -1.64
N PRO A 147 19.27 5.81 -0.89
CA PRO A 147 18.65 6.68 0.11
C PRO A 147 17.50 7.56 -0.41
N GLN A 148 17.57 7.96 -1.68
CA GLN A 148 16.57 8.78 -2.35
C GLN A 148 15.19 8.10 -2.36
N ILE A 149 15.14 6.77 -2.52
CA ILE A 149 13.88 6.01 -2.53
C ILE A 149 13.22 6.09 -1.15
N THR A 150 14.00 5.94 -0.08
CA THR A 150 13.52 6.05 1.29
C THR A 150 13.04 7.46 1.64
N ILE A 151 13.78 8.50 1.22
CA ILE A 151 13.38 9.90 1.43
C ILE A 151 12.04 10.19 0.75
N ILE A 152 11.90 9.80 -0.52
CA ILE A 152 10.65 9.97 -1.27
C ILE A 152 9.51 9.21 -0.58
N ALA A 153 9.76 7.96 -0.18
CA ALA A 153 8.75 7.14 0.48
C ALA A 153 8.26 7.76 1.79
N PHE A 154 9.18 8.30 2.61
CA PHE A 154 8.85 9.01 3.83
C PHE A 154 8.00 10.24 3.56
N VAL A 155 8.40 11.08 2.59
CA VAL A 155 7.65 12.30 2.24
C VAL A 155 6.24 11.95 1.78
N VAL A 156 6.08 10.95 0.92
CA VAL A 156 4.76 10.50 0.45
C VAL A 156 3.90 9.97 1.61
N ALA A 157 4.47 9.12 2.47
CA ALA A 157 3.75 8.57 3.62
C ALA A 157 3.29 9.67 4.59
N ALA A 158 4.16 10.63 4.89
CA ALA A 158 3.84 11.78 5.74
C ALA A 158 2.71 12.64 5.15
N ASN A 159 2.74 12.91 3.84
CA ASN A 159 1.69 13.67 3.17
C ASN A 159 0.35 12.92 3.19
N PHE A 160 0.35 11.60 2.96
CA PHE A 160 -0.88 10.80 3.03
C PHE A 160 -1.43 10.70 4.44
N SER A 161 -0.57 10.61 5.46
CA SER A 161 -0.98 10.70 6.86
C SER A 161 -1.62 12.04 7.19
N TRP A 162 -1.06 13.14 6.69
CA TRP A 162 -1.66 14.47 6.87
C TRP A 162 -3.04 14.57 6.22
N VAL A 163 -3.18 14.15 4.95
CA VAL A 163 -4.47 14.14 4.25
C VAL A 163 -5.50 13.31 5.00
N PHE A 164 -5.11 12.12 5.47
CA PHE A 164 -6.00 11.25 6.24
C PHE A 164 -6.43 11.88 7.57
N ALA A 165 -5.51 12.51 8.30
CA ALA A 165 -5.80 13.16 9.57
C ALA A 165 -6.82 14.30 9.41
N VAL A 166 -6.64 15.15 8.40
CA VAL A 166 -7.57 16.26 8.11
C VAL A 166 -8.96 15.73 7.73
N ASP A 167 -9.05 14.62 6.98
CA ASP A 167 -10.31 14.00 6.60
C ASP A 167 -11.07 13.45 7.83
N VAL A 168 -10.35 12.76 8.72
CA VAL A 168 -10.89 12.24 9.99
C VAL A 168 -11.35 13.36 10.92
N GLU A 169 -10.57 14.43 11.07
CA GLU A 169 -10.93 15.58 11.92
C GLU A 169 -12.25 16.21 11.48
N ARG A 170 -12.42 16.44 10.17
CA ARG A 170 -13.67 16.99 9.62
C ARG A 170 -14.89 16.12 9.95
N GLU A 171 -14.77 14.80 9.84
CA GLU A 171 -15.89 13.89 10.15
C GLU A 171 -16.25 13.91 11.65
N ILE A 172 -15.26 14.04 12.53
CA ILE A 172 -15.48 14.15 13.98
C ILE A 172 -16.22 15.47 14.30
N GLU A 173 -15.82 16.58 13.68
CA GLU A 173 -16.47 17.88 13.87
C GLU A 173 -17.94 17.87 13.41
N LEU A 174 -18.22 17.28 12.24
CA LEU A 174 -19.57 17.14 11.70
C LEU A 174 -20.46 16.27 12.60
N SER A 175 -19.90 15.18 13.13
CA SER A 175 -20.60 14.30 14.08
C SER A 175 -20.94 15.02 15.38
N ARG A 176 -20.08 15.94 15.86
CA ARG A 176 -20.32 16.74 17.07
C ARG A 176 -21.34 17.86 16.87
N SER A 177 -21.47 18.39 15.64
CA SER A 177 -22.43 19.46 15.33
C SER A 177 -23.87 18.96 15.17
N ASN A 178 -24.07 17.67 14.87
CA ASN A 178 -25.37 17.07 14.58
C ASN A 178 -25.99 16.33 15.78
N GLY A 179 -25.34 16.33 16.95
CA GLY A 179 -25.84 15.75 18.21
C GLY A 179 -26.08 16.81 19.27
#